data_AF-A0A9E4M3S5-F1
#
_entry.id   AF-A0A9E4M3S5-F1
#
_cell.length_a   1.000
_cell.length_b   1.000
_cell.length_c   1.000
_cell.angle_alpha   90.00
_cell.angle_beta   90.00
_cell.angle_gamma   90.00
#
_symmetry.space_group_name_H-M   'P 1'
#
loop_
_entity.id
_entity.type
_entity.pdbx_description
1 polymer ?
#
loop_
_entity_poly.entity_id
_entity_poly.type
_entity_poly.pdbx_seq_one_letter_code
_entity_poly.pdbx_strand_id
1 'polypeptide(L)'
;MPPSKLIHVDIDPHEIGKNYETECGLVGDIKLVLEDILAGISAEQARQVRDGRAAYLDGIDRMKVEWQSVAHLNGCQRQCCGPSEPCAIPCRGMES
;
A
#
# COMPACT_ATOMS: atom_id res chain seq x y z
N MET A 1 -4.08 -10.08 -18.55
CA MET A 1 -3.62 -8.75 -18.10
C MET A 1 -4.77 -8.08 -17.37
N PRO A 2 -4.56 -7.41 -16.23
CA PRO A 2 -5.60 -6.57 -15.63
C PRO A 2 -6.02 -5.49 -16.64
N PRO A 3 -7.31 -5.12 -16.75
CA PRO A 3 -7.79 -4.18 -17.76
C PRO A 3 -7.44 -2.71 -17.46
N SER A 4 -6.51 -2.45 -16.54
CA SER A 4 -6.16 -1.12 -16.07
C SER A 4 -5.08 -0.47 -16.92
N LYS A 5 -5.19 0.85 -17.10
CA LYS A 5 -4.14 1.69 -17.68
C LYS A 5 -2.91 1.73 -16.78
N LEU A 6 -1.73 1.43 -17.31
CA LEU A 6 -0.49 1.37 -16.55
C LEU A 6 0.40 2.59 -16.85
N ILE A 7 0.76 3.31 -15.79
CA ILE A 7 1.83 4.32 -15.79
C ILE A 7 3.01 3.71 -15.03
N HIS A 8 4.20 3.68 -15.64
CA HIS A 8 5.40 3.08 -15.06
C HIS A 8 6.52 4.13 -15.03
N VAL A 9 7.06 4.38 -13.83
CA VAL A 9 8.21 5.25 -13.62
C VAL A 9 9.39 4.40 -13.15
N ASP A 10 10.48 4.39 -13.91
CA ASP A 10 11.71 3.70 -13.54
C ASP A 10 12.93 4.51 -14.03
N ILE A 11 14.07 4.37 -13.36
CA ILE A 11 15.32 5.02 -13.78
C ILE A 11 15.98 4.26 -14.94
N ASP A 12 15.74 2.94 -15.05
CA ASP A 12 16.24 2.12 -16.15
C ASP A 12 15.15 1.96 -17.23
N PRO A 13 15.37 2.46 -18.46
CA PRO A 13 14.42 2.28 -19.55
C PRO A 13 14.13 0.81 -19.89
N HIS A 14 15.00 -0.13 -19.56
CA HIS A 14 14.79 -1.56 -19.85
C HIS A 14 13.72 -2.21 -18.96
N GLU A 15 13.38 -1.63 -17.81
CA GLU A 15 12.33 -2.15 -16.94
C GLU A 15 10.92 -1.73 -17.41
N ILE A 16 10.82 -0.66 -18.20
CA ILE A 16 9.55 -0.19 -18.75
C ILE A 16 9.01 -1.18 -19.78
N GLY A 17 7.76 -1.64 -19.60
CA GLY A 17 7.12 -2.57 -20.54
C GLY A 17 7.60 -4.03 -20.47
N LYS A 18 8.54 -4.37 -19.57
CA LYS A 18 9.15 -5.71 -19.51
C LYS A 18 8.18 -6.83 -19.17
N ASN A 19 7.30 -6.60 -18.19
CA ASN A 19 6.33 -7.59 -17.70
C ASN A 19 4.89 -7.30 -18.12
N TYR A 20 4.55 -6.02 -18.27
CA TYR A 20 3.19 -5.55 -18.54
C TYR A 20 3.22 -4.40 -19.53
N GLU A 21 2.27 -4.40 -20.46
CA GLU A 21 2.10 -3.30 -21.40
C GLU A 21 1.88 -1.99 -20.64
N THR A 22 2.73 -1.01 -20.95
CA THR A 22 2.76 0.28 -20.27
C THR A 22 2.18 1.33 -21.19
N GLU A 23 1.11 2.00 -20.75
CA GLU A 23 0.46 3.06 -21.54
C GLU A 23 1.27 4.37 -21.48
N CYS A 24 1.92 4.64 -20.34
CA CYS A 24 2.81 5.79 -20.17
C CYS A 24 4.06 5.38 -19.38
N GLY A 25 5.22 5.36 -20.03
CA GLY A 25 6.51 5.11 -19.39
C GLY A 25 7.27 6.41 -19.15
N LEU A 26 7.72 6.65 -17.92
CA LEU A 26 8.54 7.79 -17.54
C LEU A 26 9.92 7.28 -17.09
N VAL A 27 10.96 7.67 -17.82
CA VAL A 27 12.34 7.32 -17.45
C VAL A 27 12.91 8.45 -16.59
N GLY A 28 13.20 8.17 -15.32
CA GLY A 28 13.77 9.17 -14.43
C GLY A 28 13.76 8.80 -12.95
N ASP A 29 14.36 9.68 -12.15
CA ASP A 29 14.32 9.56 -10.69
C ASP A 29 12.88 9.78 -10.18
N ILE A 30 12.39 8.83 -9.37
CA ILE A 30 10.99 8.83 -8.89
C ILE A 30 10.64 10.08 -8.09
N LYS A 31 11.61 10.67 -7.36
CA LYS A 31 11.35 11.87 -6.57
C LYS A 31 11.12 13.07 -7.48
N LEU A 32 11.99 13.27 -8.48
CA LEU A 32 11.85 14.38 -9.43
C LEU A 32 10.59 14.23 -10.29
N VAL A 33 10.31 13.01 -10.78
CA VAL A 33 9.09 12.73 -11.54
C VAL A 33 7.84 13.03 -10.71
N LEU A 34 7.83 12.65 -9.43
CA LEU A 34 6.70 12.96 -8.55
C LEU A 34 6.55 14.46 -8.28
N GLU A 35 7.65 15.20 -8.10
CA GLU A 35 7.64 16.65 -7.96
C GLU A 35 7.00 17.34 -9.17
N ASP A 36 7.39 16.94 -10.38
CA ASP A 36 6.83 17.48 -11.63
C ASP A 36 5.34 17.15 -11.79
N ILE A 37 4.93 15.91 -11.47
CA ILE A 37 3.52 15.50 -11.51
C ILE A 37 2.71 16.33 -10.51
N LEU A 38 3.21 16.54 -9.29
CA LEU A 38 2.52 17.32 -8.28
C LEU A 38 2.41 18.80 -8.68
N ALA A 39 3.44 19.36 -9.30
CA ALA A 39 3.40 20.73 -9.82
C ALA A 39 2.34 20.92 -10.93
N GLY A 40 2.02 19.86 -11.68
CA GLY A 40 1.00 19.87 -12.72
C GLY A 40 -0.44 19.70 -12.24
N ILE A 41 -0.67 19.40 -10.95
CA ILE A 41 -2.00 19.12 -10.39
C ILE A 41 -2.44 20.27 -9.48
N SER A 42 -3.54 20.93 -9.82
CA SER A 42 -4.12 21.95 -8.93
C SER A 42 -4.75 21.32 -7.68
N ALA A 43 -4.79 22.08 -6.59
CA ALA A 43 -5.48 21.67 -5.36
C ALA A 43 -6.97 21.35 -5.59
N GLU A 44 -7.60 22.04 -6.55
CA GLU A 44 -8.98 21.79 -6.97
C GLU A 44 -9.14 20.39 -7.58
N GLN A 45 -8.31 20.07 -8.60
CA GLN A 45 -8.33 18.77 -9.26
C GLN A 45 -8.02 17.64 -8.27
N ALA A 46 -7.03 17.84 -7.39
CA ALA A 46 -6.67 16.87 -6.37
C ALA A 46 -7.85 16.58 -5.43
N ARG A 47 -8.60 17.61 -5.02
CA ARG A 47 -9.78 17.45 -4.16
C ARG A 47 -10.91 16.74 -4.90
N GLN A 48 -11.26 17.19 -6.10
CA GLN A 48 -12.33 16.57 -6.90
C GLN A 48 -12.11 15.07 -7.13
N VAL A 49 -10.88 14.68 -7.49
CA VAL A 49 -10.53 13.26 -7.69
C VAL A 49 -10.58 12.48 -6.38
N ARG A 50 -10.14 13.07 -5.26
CA ARG A 50 -10.19 12.42 -3.94
C ARG A 50 -11.65 12.16 -3.53
N ASP A 51 -12.50 13.17 -3.63
CA ASP A 51 -13.91 13.08 -3.26
C ASP A 51 -14.65 12.07 -4.13
N GLY A 52 -14.39 12.07 -5.45
CA GLY A 52 -14.95 11.10 -6.39
C GLY A 52 -14.53 9.65 -6.13
N ARG A 53 -13.46 9.42 -5.35
CA ARG A 53 -12.95 8.09 -5.00
C ARG A 53 -13.20 7.69 -3.54
N ALA A 54 -13.90 8.52 -2.75
CA ALA A 54 -14.08 8.30 -1.31
C ALA A 54 -14.57 6.89 -0.98
N ALA A 55 -15.64 6.41 -1.62
CA ALA A 55 -16.19 5.08 -1.37
C ALA A 55 -15.22 3.92 -1.68
N TYR A 56 -14.38 4.09 -2.71
CA TYR A 56 -13.34 3.13 -3.05
C TYR A 56 -12.21 3.11 -2.01
N LEU A 57 -11.79 4.30 -1.55
CA LEU A 57 -10.77 4.45 -0.50
C LEU A 57 -11.27 3.85 0.84
N ASP A 58 -12.53 4.09 1.20
CA ASP A 58 -13.18 3.47 2.37
C ASP A 58 -13.22 1.94 2.28
N GLY A 59 -13.36 1.40 1.06
CA GLY A 59 -13.27 -0.04 0.80
C GLY A 59 -11.86 -0.56 1.08
N ILE A 60 -10.83 0.11 0.55
CA ILE A 60 -9.43 -0.24 0.82
C ILE A 60 -9.12 -0.20 2.31
N ASP A 61 -9.55 0.84 3.02
CA ASP A 61 -9.23 0.97 4.44
C ASP A 61 -9.91 -0.11 5.28
N ARG A 62 -11.13 -0.52 4.94
CA ARG A 62 -11.77 -1.71 5.53
C ARG A 62 -10.97 -2.98 5.27
N MET A 63 -10.53 -3.20 4.03
CA MET A 63 -9.71 -4.37 3.68
C MET A 63 -8.37 -4.38 4.43
N LYS A 64 -7.75 -3.21 4.64
CA LYS A 64 -6.52 -3.11 5.45
C LYS A 64 -6.78 -3.52 6.90
N VAL A 65 -7.88 -3.05 7.51
CA VAL A 65 -8.25 -3.41 8.89
C VAL A 65 -8.50 -4.91 9.00
N GLU A 66 -9.27 -5.49 8.08
CA GLU A 66 -9.52 -6.93 8.04
C GLU A 66 -8.22 -7.71 7.88
N TRP A 67 -7.37 -7.34 6.93
CA TRP A 67 -6.08 -7.98 6.72
C TRP A 67 -5.18 -7.86 7.95
N GLN A 68 -5.13 -6.69 8.61
CA GLN A 68 -4.35 -6.50 9.83
C GLN A 68 -4.84 -7.38 10.97
N SER A 69 -6.15 -7.61 11.08
CA SER A 69 -6.74 -8.47 12.11
C SER A 69 -6.27 -9.93 12.00
N VAL A 70 -6.09 -10.43 10.77
CA VAL A 70 -5.59 -11.78 10.51
C VAL A 70 -4.07 -11.85 10.44
N ALA A 71 -3.40 -10.76 10.04
CA ALA A 71 -1.94 -10.68 10.04
C ALA A 71 -1.37 -10.66 11.47
N HIS A 72 -2.07 -10.02 12.42
CA HIS A 72 -1.69 -10.03 13.84
C HIS A 72 -1.93 -11.39 14.54
N LEU A 73 -2.72 -12.30 13.97
CA LEU A 73 -2.86 -13.66 14.49
C LEU A 73 -1.62 -14.54 14.23
N ASN A 74 -0.67 -14.09 13.41
CA ASN A 74 0.56 -14.81 13.12
C ASN A 74 1.78 -14.31 13.93
N GLY A 75 1.59 -13.33 14.82
CA GLY A 75 2.66 -12.70 15.60
C GLY A 75 2.95 -13.29 16.98
N CYS A 76 2.18 -14.29 17.44
CA CYS A 76 2.53 -15.10 18.60
C CYS A 76 2.73 -16.54 18.15
N GLN A 77 3.92 -16.83 17.61
CA GLN A 77 4.31 -18.22 17.44
C GLN A 77 4.25 -18.87 18.83
N ARG A 78 3.56 -20.01 18.95
CA ARG A 78 3.48 -20.89 20.15
C ARG A 78 4.84 -21.25 20.78
N GLN A 79 5.94 -20.80 20.20
CA GLN A 79 7.32 -21.03 20.60
C GLN A 79 7.80 -20.14 21.77
N CYS A 80 7.06 -19.11 22.19
CA CYS A 80 7.56 -18.17 23.21
C CYS A 80 7.21 -18.52 24.67
N CYS A 81 6.34 -19.49 24.94
CA CYS A 81 5.92 -19.82 26.31
C CYS A 81 6.17 -21.31 26.62
N GLY A 82 7.31 -21.60 27.25
CA GLY A 82 7.51 -22.86 27.96
C GLY A 82 6.73 -22.85 29.30
N PRO A 83 6.50 -24.02 29.93
CA PRO A 83 5.66 -24.16 31.12
C PRO A 83 6.21 -23.50 32.40
N SER A 84 7.40 -22.90 32.38
CA SER A 84 8.11 -22.45 33.58
C SER A 84 8.37 -20.95 33.70
N GLU A 85 8.05 -20.11 32.71
CA GLU A 85 8.23 -18.65 32.83
C GLU A 85 7.10 -17.86 32.13
N PRO A 86 6.53 -16.82 32.78
CA PRO A 86 5.51 -15.98 32.17
C PRO A 86 6.11 -15.10 31.06
N CYS A 87 5.34 -14.93 29.97
CA CYS A 87 5.72 -14.13 28.81
C CYS A 87 6.15 -12.71 29.21
N ALA A 88 7.37 -12.31 28.82
CA ALA A 88 7.91 -10.98 29.09
C ALA A 88 7.15 -9.84 28.36
N ILE A 89 6.30 -10.20 27.39
CA ILE A 89 5.45 -9.26 26.67
C ILE A 89 4.00 -9.53 27.09
N PRO A 90 3.29 -8.57 27.72
CA PRO A 90 1.90 -8.77 28.06
C PRO A 90 1.08 -8.91 26.77
N CYS A 91 0.50 -10.09 26.57
CA CYS A 91 -0.55 -10.30 25.57
C CYS A 91 -1.76 -9.45 25.98
N ARG A 92 -1.79 -8.17 25.60
CA ARG A 92 -2.99 -7.33 25.77
C ARG A 92 -3.98 -7.69 24.68
N GLY A 93 -5.20 -8.03 25.10
CA GLY A 93 -6.33 -8.25 24.19
C GLY A 93 -7.23 -9.43 24.53
N MET A 94 -7.01 -10.16 25.62
CA MET A 94 -8.07 -10.97 26.23
C MET A 94 -8.72 -10.15 27.34
N GLU A 95 -9.58 -9.22 26.95
CA GLU A 95 -10.62 -8.73 27.87
C GLU A 95 -11.80 -9.71 27.77
N SER A 96 -12.18 -10.22 28.93
CA SER A 96 -13.32 -11.10 29.22
C SER A 96 -14.66 -10.40 29.05
#